data_AF-A0A839I7A6-F1
#
_entry.id   AF-A0A839I7A6-F1
#
_cell.length_a   1.000
_cell.length_b   1.000
_cell.length_c   1.000
_cell.angle_alpha   90.00
_cell.angle_beta   90.00
_cell.angle_gamma   90.00
#
_symmetry.space_group_name_H-M   'P 1'
#
loop_
_entity.id
_entity.type
_entity.pdbx_description
1 polymer ?
#
loop_
_entity_poly.entity_id
_entity_poly.type
_entity_poly.pdbx_seq_one_letter_code
_entity_poly.pdbx_strand_id
1 'polypeptide(L)'
;MKILISSLLLLFSFHSFAAPKSELWDYWNISNENNPTTISHQYWQQTLDKYVVAEGEYTLFDYANVTDADERTLNSYLRQMRRIDPREYKKAEQYAYWVNLYNAITVKIILDNYPIKSITKLGGLFSFGPWDENVVTVAGKTLTLNDIEHRILRPIWNDPRTHYAVNCASFGCPNLQQKAFTSRNRDRLLDKAATEFINSKKGLYIGTGKVQLSSIYDWFSVDFGTQAELFKHLKKYRPELEPFKGDISYDYDWKLNKQ
;
A
#
# COMPACT_ATOMS: atom_id res chain seq x y z
N MET A 1 -15.52 -27.48 -53.36
CA MET A 1 -15.90 -26.78 -52.12
C MET A 1 -14.61 -26.29 -51.44
N LYS A 2 -14.36 -24.97 -51.43
CA LYS A 2 -13.23 -24.37 -50.70
C LYS A 2 -13.74 -24.01 -49.29
N ILE A 3 -13.20 -24.67 -48.27
CA ILE A 3 -13.52 -24.36 -46.87
C ILE A 3 -12.70 -23.12 -46.50
N LEU A 4 -13.37 -21.97 -46.36
CA LEU A 4 -12.78 -20.80 -45.72
C LEU A 4 -12.66 -21.09 -44.23
N ILE A 5 -11.42 -21.20 -43.74
CA ILE A 5 -11.13 -21.20 -42.31
C ILE A 5 -11.16 -19.73 -41.88
N SER A 6 -12.27 -19.33 -41.25
CA SER A 6 -12.38 -18.03 -40.60
C SER A 6 -11.49 -18.03 -39.37
N SER A 7 -10.44 -17.20 -39.38
CA SER A 7 -9.55 -17.02 -38.24
C SER A 7 -10.26 -16.15 -37.20
N LEU A 8 -10.70 -16.78 -36.11
CA LEU A 8 -11.27 -16.10 -34.95
C LEU A 8 -10.15 -15.31 -34.25
N LEU A 9 -10.09 -14.00 -34.49
CA LEU A 9 -9.26 -13.09 -33.72
C LEU A 9 -9.77 -13.11 -32.26
N LEU A 10 -9.09 -13.87 -31.41
CA LEU A 10 -9.21 -13.76 -29.96
C LEU A 10 -8.67 -12.39 -29.55
N LEU A 11 -9.58 -11.42 -29.43
CA LEU A 11 -9.32 -10.19 -28.69
C LEU A 11 -9.00 -10.61 -27.25
N PHE A 12 -7.72 -10.61 -26.90
CA PHE A 12 -7.30 -10.67 -25.50
C PHE A 12 -7.78 -9.37 -24.85
N SER A 13 -8.96 -9.43 -24.22
CA SER A 13 -9.41 -8.40 -23.30
C SER A 13 -8.39 -8.35 -22.17
N PHE A 14 -7.54 -7.32 -22.15
CA PHE A 14 -6.75 -6.99 -20.97
C PHE A 14 -7.75 -6.77 -19.83
N HIS A 15 -7.83 -7.73 -18.92
CA HIS A 15 -8.62 -7.56 -17.70
C HIS A 15 -7.88 -6.49 -16.89
N SER A 16 -8.39 -5.25 -16.91
CA SER A 16 -7.99 -4.27 -15.90
C SER A 16 -8.44 -4.84 -14.56
N PHE A 17 -7.47 -5.20 -13.72
CA PHE A 17 -7.73 -5.59 -12.34
C PHE A 17 -8.15 -4.34 -11.58
N ALA A 18 -9.45 -4.05 -11.51
CA ALA A 18 -9.91 -2.97 -10.65
C ALA A 18 -9.63 -3.34 -9.18
N ALA A 19 -9.08 -2.40 -8.40
CA ALA A 19 -8.96 -2.62 -6.97
C ALA A 19 -10.37 -2.76 -6.34
N PRO A 20 -10.49 -3.45 -5.19
CA PRO A 20 -11.75 -3.48 -4.46
C PRO A 20 -12.28 -2.07 -4.21
N LYS A 21 -13.62 -1.94 -4.21
CA LYS A 21 -14.28 -0.65 -4.04
C LYS A 21 -13.96 -0.07 -2.66
N SER A 22 -13.76 1.25 -2.61
CA SER A 22 -13.74 1.99 -1.34
C SER A 22 -15.15 1.98 -0.74
N GLU A 23 -15.34 1.29 0.39
CA GLU A 23 -16.64 1.11 1.04
C GLU A 23 -16.53 1.38 2.53
N LEU A 24 -17.01 2.55 2.96
CA LEU A 24 -16.92 2.98 4.36
C LEU A 24 -17.55 1.97 5.31
N TRP A 25 -16.77 1.50 6.27
CA TRP A 25 -17.28 0.74 7.40
C TRP A 25 -17.45 1.65 8.61
N ASP A 26 -18.66 2.18 8.79
CA ASP A 26 -18.99 3.20 9.80
C ASP A 26 -18.58 2.86 11.24
N TYR A 27 -18.52 1.56 11.56
CA TYR A 27 -18.02 1.06 12.85
C TYR A 27 -16.64 1.64 13.23
N TRP A 28 -15.79 1.89 12.24
CA TRP A 28 -14.44 2.43 12.41
C TRP A 28 -14.35 3.95 12.28
N ASN A 29 -15.41 4.62 11.84
CA ASN A 29 -15.47 6.08 11.69
C ASN A 29 -15.95 6.77 12.99
N ILE A 30 -15.56 6.22 14.13
CA ILE A 30 -15.82 6.75 15.47
C ILE A 30 -14.47 7.16 16.06
N SER A 31 -14.39 8.36 16.66
CA SER A 31 -13.17 8.85 17.30
C SER A 31 -13.48 9.59 18.60
N ASN A 32 -12.52 9.58 19.52
CA ASN A 32 -12.54 10.40 20.73
C ASN A 32 -11.52 11.52 20.60
N GLU A 33 -11.97 12.68 20.10
CA GLU A 33 -11.11 13.83 19.85
C GLU A 33 -10.58 14.50 21.12
N ASN A 34 -11.14 14.18 22.29
CA ASN A 34 -10.69 14.72 23.57
C ASN A 34 -9.61 13.86 24.23
N ASN A 35 -9.34 12.65 23.72
CA ASN A 35 -8.32 11.78 24.28
C ASN A 35 -6.90 12.33 23.99
N PRO A 36 -6.08 12.67 25.01
CA PRO A 36 -4.72 13.17 24.80
C PRO A 36 -3.68 12.05 24.62
N THR A 37 -4.06 10.80 24.82
CA THR A 37 -3.14 9.66 24.75
C THR A 37 -2.66 9.41 23.31
N THR A 38 -1.46 8.84 23.20
CA THR A 38 -0.82 8.52 21.93
C THR A 38 -0.47 7.04 21.89
N ILE A 39 -0.44 6.48 20.69
CA ILE A 39 -0.12 5.07 20.47
C ILE A 39 1.37 4.94 20.16
N SER A 40 2.07 4.10 20.93
CA SER A 40 3.48 3.83 20.68
C SER A 40 3.65 2.86 19.52
N HIS A 41 4.51 3.23 18.56
CA HIS A 41 4.93 2.37 17.46
C HIS A 41 6.41 1.95 17.58
N GLN A 42 6.97 1.99 18.79
CA GLN A 42 8.41 1.79 19.01
C GLN A 42 8.91 0.41 18.54
N TYR A 43 8.17 -0.67 18.82
CA TYR A 43 8.57 -2.01 18.36
C TYR A 43 8.52 -2.14 16.85
N TRP A 44 7.56 -1.49 16.19
CA TRP A 44 7.55 -1.41 14.73
C TRP A 44 8.73 -0.59 14.21
N GLN A 45 9.02 0.55 14.84
CA GLN A 45 10.18 1.38 14.50
C GLN A 45 11.50 0.61 14.63
N GLN A 46 11.65 -0.27 15.63
CA GLN A 46 12.83 -1.12 15.77
C GLN A 46 12.99 -2.11 14.61
N THR A 47 11.89 -2.72 14.14
CA THR A 47 11.91 -3.55 12.93
C THR A 47 12.31 -2.74 11.70
N LEU A 48 11.71 -1.55 11.53
CA LEU A 48 12.03 -0.66 10.42
C LEU A 48 13.51 -0.25 10.41
N ASP A 49 14.03 0.23 11.55
CA ASP A 49 15.40 0.73 11.66
C ASP A 49 16.45 -0.35 11.35
N LYS A 50 16.13 -1.63 11.58
CA LYS A 50 17.04 -2.75 11.34
C LYS A 50 16.99 -3.31 9.92
N TYR A 51 15.78 -3.46 9.37
CA TYR A 51 15.56 -4.29 8.18
C TYR A 51 15.10 -3.50 6.96
N VAL A 52 14.81 -2.21 7.10
CA VAL A 52 14.40 -1.38 5.97
C VAL A 52 15.60 -0.61 5.42
N VAL A 53 16.02 -1.00 4.23
CA VAL A 53 17.21 -0.48 3.55
C VAL A 53 16.81 0.40 2.38
N ALA A 54 17.36 1.60 2.33
CA ALA A 54 17.21 2.49 1.17
C ALA A 54 18.33 2.21 0.16
N GLU A 55 17.97 1.94 -1.09
CA GLU A 55 18.91 1.72 -2.20
C GLU A 55 18.43 2.47 -3.44
N GLY A 56 19.09 3.59 -3.75
CA GLY A 56 18.66 4.48 -4.84
C GLY A 56 17.25 5.03 -4.61
N GLU A 57 16.35 4.78 -5.56
CA GLU A 57 14.93 5.18 -5.49
C GLU A 57 14.04 4.18 -4.74
N TYR A 58 14.61 3.09 -4.23
CA TYR A 58 13.86 1.99 -3.60
C TYR A 58 14.07 1.94 -2.10
N THR A 59 13.02 1.48 -1.41
CA THR A 59 13.13 0.98 -0.05
C THR A 59 12.80 -0.50 -0.03
N LEU A 60 13.78 -1.31 0.34
CA LEU A 60 13.73 -2.77 0.38
C LEU A 60 13.66 -3.25 1.82
N PHE A 61 13.13 -4.46 2.02
CA PHE A 61 13.09 -5.10 3.33
C PHE A 61 13.99 -6.34 3.33
N ASP A 62 14.91 -6.41 4.28
CA ASP A 62 15.85 -7.53 4.44
C ASP A 62 15.20 -8.70 5.19
N TYR A 63 14.28 -9.39 4.50
CA TYR A 63 13.58 -10.55 5.05
C TYR A 63 14.52 -11.70 5.41
N ALA A 64 15.64 -11.85 4.69
CA ALA A 64 16.54 -12.98 4.82
C ALA A 64 17.31 -12.98 6.15
N ASN A 65 17.59 -11.79 6.71
CA ASN A 65 18.38 -11.66 7.93
C ASN A 65 17.53 -11.37 9.18
N VAL A 66 16.20 -11.44 9.10
CA VAL A 66 15.36 -11.30 10.29
C VAL A 66 15.61 -12.45 11.26
N THR A 67 16.11 -12.12 12.44
CA THR A 67 16.35 -13.11 13.50
C THR A 67 15.06 -13.46 14.25
N ASP A 68 14.97 -14.65 14.84
CA ASP A 68 13.83 -15.05 15.69
C ASP A 68 13.55 -14.05 16.82
N ALA A 69 14.60 -13.41 17.36
CA ALA A 69 14.46 -12.42 18.42
C ALA A 69 13.77 -11.15 17.91
N ASP A 70 14.12 -10.71 16.70
CA ASP A 70 13.50 -9.54 16.09
C ASP A 70 12.11 -9.83 15.54
N GLU A 71 11.85 -11.05 15.06
CA GLU A 71 10.49 -11.47 14.73
C GLU A 71 9.60 -11.52 15.97
N ARG A 72 10.12 -11.95 17.14
CA ARG A 72 9.39 -11.85 18.42
C ARG A 72 9.06 -10.39 18.79
N THR A 73 9.92 -9.43 18.44
CA THR A 73 9.65 -7.99 18.61
C THR A 73 8.49 -7.54 17.71
N LEU A 74 8.50 -7.89 16.43
CA LEU A 74 7.39 -7.62 15.50
C LEU A 74 6.07 -8.25 16.01
N ASN A 75 6.12 -9.51 16.46
CA ASN A 75 4.96 -10.18 17.03
C ASN A 75 4.44 -9.50 18.31
N SER A 76 5.32 -8.89 19.10
CA SER A 76 4.94 -8.12 20.29
C SER A 76 4.23 -6.83 19.91
N TYR A 77 4.69 -6.15 18.86
CA TYR A 77 3.98 -5.02 18.26
C TYR A 77 2.57 -5.40 17.82
N LEU A 78 2.42 -6.46 17.01
CA LEU A 78 1.11 -6.90 16.53
C LEU A 78 0.15 -7.28 17.68
N ARG A 79 0.64 -7.94 18.73
CA ARG A 79 -0.16 -8.23 19.94
C ARG A 79 -0.58 -6.98 20.69
N GLN A 80 0.29 -5.97 20.77
CA GLN A 80 -0.04 -4.68 21.38
C GLN A 80 -1.16 -3.98 20.60
N MET A 81 -1.02 -3.88 19.28
CA MET A 81 -2.01 -3.21 18.43
C MET A 81 -3.39 -3.85 18.55
N ARG A 82 -3.47 -5.19 18.53
CA ARG A 82 -4.73 -5.96 18.68
C ARG A 82 -5.53 -5.64 19.95
N ARG A 83 -4.86 -5.19 21.02
CA ARG A 83 -5.50 -4.87 22.31
C ARG A 83 -5.97 -3.42 22.41
N ILE A 84 -5.51 -2.56 21.50
CA ILE A 84 -5.90 -1.16 21.45
C ILE A 84 -7.20 -1.07 20.65
N ASP A 85 -8.20 -0.40 21.21
CA ASP A 85 -9.36 0.03 20.44
C ASP A 85 -9.05 1.40 19.81
N PRO A 86 -8.82 1.50 18.50
CA PRO A 86 -8.46 2.77 17.86
C PRO A 86 -9.59 3.79 17.95
N ARG A 87 -10.86 3.37 18.15
CA ARG A 87 -12.02 4.26 18.22
C ARG A 87 -11.98 5.18 19.44
N GLU A 88 -11.24 4.80 20.47
CA GLU A 88 -10.99 5.60 21.67
C GLU A 88 -9.95 6.71 21.46
N TYR A 89 -9.34 6.82 20.28
CA TYR A 89 -8.30 7.80 19.97
C TYR A 89 -8.78 8.84 18.95
N LYS A 90 -8.00 9.93 18.83
CA LYS A 90 -8.18 10.96 17.80
C LYS A 90 -8.02 10.36 16.40
N LYS A 91 -8.73 10.90 15.41
CA LYS A 91 -8.55 10.47 14.00
C LYS A 91 -7.11 10.54 13.52
N ALA A 92 -6.31 11.49 14.02
CA ALA A 92 -4.90 11.60 13.65
C ALA A 92 -4.05 10.41 14.15
N GLU A 93 -4.34 9.89 15.34
CA GLU A 93 -3.70 8.68 15.89
C GLU A 93 -4.23 7.41 15.20
N GLN A 94 -5.53 7.37 14.90
CA GLN A 94 -6.15 6.25 14.18
C GLN A 94 -5.52 5.99 12.81
N TYR A 95 -5.22 7.05 12.04
CA TYR A 95 -4.56 6.89 10.74
C TYR A 95 -3.21 6.18 10.89
N ALA A 96 -2.38 6.67 11.82
CA ALA A 96 -1.07 6.10 12.11
C ALA A 96 -1.19 4.65 12.59
N TYR A 97 -2.17 4.36 13.45
CA TYR A 97 -2.50 3.01 13.89
C TYR A 97 -2.73 2.07 12.71
N TRP A 98 -3.64 2.43 11.79
CA TRP A 98 -4.05 1.55 10.69
C TRP A 98 -2.95 1.37 9.64
N VAL A 99 -2.25 2.44 9.25
CA VAL A 99 -1.15 2.35 8.28
C VAL A 99 -0.01 1.49 8.82
N ASN A 100 0.40 1.71 10.07
CA ASN A 100 1.48 0.92 10.66
C ASN A 100 1.05 -0.54 10.90
N LEU A 101 -0.20 -0.78 11.29
CA LEU A 101 -0.72 -2.14 11.47
C LEU A 101 -0.77 -2.90 10.14
N TYR A 102 -1.28 -2.29 9.07
CA TYR A 102 -1.28 -2.87 7.72
C TYR A 102 0.14 -3.26 7.31
N ASN A 103 1.08 -2.32 7.35
CA ASN A 103 2.45 -2.57 6.90
C ASN A 103 3.17 -3.64 7.73
N ALA A 104 2.97 -3.64 9.06
CA ALA A 104 3.56 -4.64 9.93
C ALA A 104 2.97 -6.05 9.72
N ILE A 105 1.65 -6.16 9.48
CA ILE A 105 1.01 -7.42 9.11
C ILE A 105 1.54 -7.91 7.77
N THR A 106 1.65 -7.04 6.77
CA THR A 106 2.19 -7.41 5.46
C THR A 106 3.60 -7.97 5.59
N VAL A 107 4.50 -7.30 6.33
CA VAL A 107 5.85 -7.82 6.60
C VAL A 107 5.79 -9.17 7.31
N LYS A 108 4.92 -9.34 8.30
CA LYS A 108 4.77 -10.61 9.03
C LYS A 108 4.35 -11.74 8.10
N ILE A 109 3.38 -11.51 7.21
CA ILE A 109 2.93 -12.48 6.23
C ILE A 109 4.07 -12.92 5.32
N ILE A 110 4.91 -11.98 4.87
CA ILE A 110 6.09 -12.34 4.06
C ILE A 110 7.06 -13.19 4.87
N LEU A 111 7.37 -12.81 6.13
CA LEU A 111 8.28 -13.57 6.98
C LEU A 111 7.80 -14.99 7.23
N ASP A 112 6.50 -15.18 7.48
CA ASP A 112 5.89 -16.50 7.69
C ASP A 112 6.00 -17.43 6.48
N ASN A 113 6.17 -16.86 5.29
CA ASN A 113 6.19 -17.61 4.05
C ASN A 113 7.56 -17.53 3.34
N TYR A 114 8.54 -16.83 3.92
CA TYR A 114 9.82 -16.61 3.26
C TYR A 114 10.61 -17.92 3.13
N PRO A 115 11.28 -18.19 1.98
CA PRO A 115 11.43 -17.35 0.80
C PRO A 115 10.29 -17.50 -0.23
N ILE A 116 9.76 -16.37 -0.71
CA ILE A 116 8.84 -16.31 -1.86
C ILE A 116 9.33 -15.33 -2.93
N LYS A 117 8.83 -15.48 -4.16
CA LYS A 117 9.13 -14.57 -5.28
C LYS A 117 8.20 -13.36 -5.35
N SER A 118 6.97 -13.47 -4.85
CA SER A 118 5.93 -12.44 -4.92
C SER A 118 4.85 -12.74 -3.88
N ILE A 119 4.31 -11.69 -3.25
CA ILE A 119 3.17 -11.80 -2.32
C ILE A 119 1.92 -12.38 -3.00
N THR A 120 1.78 -12.20 -4.32
CA THR A 120 0.65 -12.70 -5.13
C THR A 120 0.58 -14.22 -5.21
N LYS A 121 1.63 -14.92 -4.76
CA LYS A 121 1.68 -16.39 -4.67
C LYS A 121 1.16 -16.93 -3.35
N LEU A 122 0.88 -16.06 -2.39
CA LEU A 122 0.22 -16.42 -1.14
C LEU A 122 -1.31 -16.43 -1.35
N GLY A 123 -2.04 -16.93 -0.37
CA GLY A 123 -3.49 -17.08 -0.46
C GLY A 123 -3.96 -18.50 -0.80
N GLY A 124 -5.28 -18.68 -0.81
CA GLY A 124 -5.93 -19.92 -1.21
C GLY A 124 -5.82 -20.22 -2.71
N LEU A 125 -6.26 -21.42 -3.10
CA LEU A 125 -6.33 -21.83 -4.51
C LEU A 125 -7.18 -20.82 -5.30
N PHE A 126 -6.63 -20.28 -6.39
CA PHE A 126 -7.22 -19.23 -7.25
C PHE A 126 -7.25 -17.80 -6.67
N SER A 127 -6.68 -17.56 -5.49
CA SER A 127 -6.50 -16.20 -4.98
C SER A 127 -5.29 -15.51 -5.61
N PHE A 128 -5.34 -14.18 -5.65
CA PHE A 128 -4.21 -13.33 -6.02
C PHE A 128 -3.71 -12.68 -4.74
N GLY A 129 -2.86 -13.39 -3.98
CA GLY A 129 -2.30 -12.92 -2.71
C GLY A 129 -3.23 -13.03 -1.49
N PRO A 130 -2.75 -12.60 -0.31
CA PRO A 130 -3.37 -12.90 0.99
C PRO A 130 -4.36 -11.83 1.47
N TRP A 131 -4.76 -10.89 0.61
CA TRP A 131 -5.46 -9.67 1.04
C TRP A 131 -6.86 -9.89 1.62
N ASP A 132 -7.51 -11.01 1.30
CA ASP A 132 -8.83 -11.41 1.82
C ASP A 132 -8.74 -12.41 2.99
N GLU A 133 -7.52 -12.75 3.44
CA GLU A 133 -7.35 -13.61 4.61
C GLU A 133 -7.64 -12.85 5.90
N ASN A 134 -8.17 -13.56 6.90
CA ASN A 134 -8.35 -13.03 8.24
C ASN A 134 -6.99 -12.88 8.94
N VAL A 135 -6.47 -11.67 9.02
CA VAL A 135 -5.10 -11.40 9.51
C VAL A 135 -5.06 -10.88 10.94
N VAL A 136 -6.13 -10.23 11.42
CA VAL A 136 -6.14 -9.60 12.74
C VAL A 136 -7.54 -9.47 13.31
N THR A 137 -7.68 -9.51 14.63
CA THR A 137 -8.91 -9.13 15.34
C THR A 137 -8.64 -7.90 16.21
N VAL A 138 -9.40 -6.82 15.99
CA VAL A 138 -9.34 -5.55 16.72
C VAL A 138 -10.76 -5.20 17.16
N ALA A 139 -10.96 -4.78 18.41
CA ALA A 139 -12.29 -4.43 18.95
C ALA A 139 -13.40 -5.46 18.66
N GLY A 140 -13.05 -6.76 18.65
CA GLY A 140 -13.99 -7.85 18.36
C GLY A 140 -14.38 -8.02 16.88
N LYS A 141 -13.74 -7.30 15.96
CA LYS A 141 -13.89 -7.47 14.50
C LYS A 141 -12.66 -8.12 13.92
N THR A 142 -12.86 -9.24 13.23
CA THR A 142 -11.83 -9.84 12.39
C THR A 142 -11.72 -9.06 11.10
N LEU A 143 -10.50 -8.76 10.69
CA LEU A 143 -10.17 -7.88 9.57
C LEU A 143 -9.19 -8.57 8.63
N THR A 144 -9.37 -8.29 7.35
CA THR A 144 -8.41 -8.58 6.28
C THR A 144 -7.53 -7.36 5.99
N LEU A 145 -6.50 -7.51 5.15
CA LEU A 145 -5.75 -6.34 4.65
C LEU A 145 -6.64 -5.45 3.77
N ASN A 146 -7.53 -6.05 2.97
CA ASN A 146 -8.52 -5.34 2.17
C ASN A 146 -9.51 -4.54 3.04
N ASP A 147 -9.93 -5.07 4.20
CA ASP A 147 -10.77 -4.32 5.12
C ASP A 147 -10.05 -3.06 5.64
N ILE A 148 -8.79 -3.21 6.08
CA ILE A 148 -8.01 -2.09 6.60
C ILE A 148 -7.80 -1.01 5.53
N GLU A 149 -7.47 -1.41 4.30
CA GLU A 149 -7.19 -0.46 3.23
C GLU A 149 -8.46 0.17 2.64
N HIS A 150 -9.41 -0.66 2.21
CA HIS A 150 -10.53 -0.24 1.37
C HIS A 150 -11.79 0.10 2.16
N ARG A 151 -11.88 -0.30 3.42
CA ARG A 151 -13.07 -0.03 4.26
C ARG A 151 -12.79 0.87 5.45
N ILE A 152 -11.53 1.13 5.75
CA ILE A 152 -11.08 2.00 6.84
C ILE A 152 -10.22 3.15 6.28
N LEU A 153 -9.02 2.88 5.79
CA LEU A 153 -8.05 3.93 5.42
C LEU A 153 -8.54 4.83 4.27
N ARG A 154 -8.91 4.24 3.13
CA ARG A 154 -9.37 4.98 1.95
C ARG A 154 -10.63 5.82 2.24
N PRO A 155 -11.74 5.25 2.73
CA PRO A 155 -13.00 5.99 2.84
C PRO A 155 -13.09 6.94 4.05
N ILE A 156 -12.34 6.72 5.14
CA ILE A 156 -12.41 7.61 6.32
C ILE A 156 -11.64 8.90 6.09
N TRP A 157 -10.44 8.82 5.49
CA TRP A 157 -9.58 9.99 5.30
C TRP A 157 -9.67 10.61 3.91
N ASN A 158 -10.09 9.85 2.88
CA ASN A 158 -10.23 10.34 1.51
C ASN A 158 -8.96 11.07 1.02
N ASP A 159 -7.80 10.56 1.41
CA ASP A 159 -6.50 11.14 1.06
C ASP A 159 -5.76 10.20 0.08
N PRO A 160 -5.57 10.59 -1.19
CA PRO A 160 -4.92 9.75 -2.20
C PRO A 160 -3.46 9.43 -1.85
N ARG A 161 -2.82 10.19 -0.94
CA ARG A 161 -1.47 9.88 -0.46
C ARG A 161 -1.41 8.57 0.34
N THR A 162 -2.55 8.06 0.81
CA THR A 162 -2.65 6.77 1.50
C THR A 162 -2.10 5.63 0.65
N HIS A 163 -2.30 5.68 -0.67
CA HIS A 163 -1.74 4.69 -1.60
C HIS A 163 -0.23 4.62 -1.54
N TYR A 164 0.45 5.71 -1.17
CA TYR A 164 1.90 5.76 -1.01
C TYR A 164 2.39 5.34 0.38
N ALA A 165 1.47 5.22 1.34
CA ALA A 165 1.78 4.88 2.72
C ALA A 165 1.62 3.38 3.02
N VAL A 166 0.75 2.69 2.29
CA VAL A 166 0.56 1.24 2.40
C VAL A 166 1.50 0.51 1.45
N ASN A 167 2.30 -0.41 2.00
CA ASN A 167 3.26 -1.21 1.24
C ASN A 167 2.76 -2.66 1.17
N CYS A 168 2.56 -3.13 -0.05
CA CYS A 168 2.11 -4.47 -0.42
C CYS A 168 3.27 -5.46 -0.67
N ALA A 169 4.47 -5.19 -0.12
CA ALA A 169 5.69 -5.98 -0.26
C ALA A 169 6.14 -6.31 -1.71
N SER A 170 5.68 -5.56 -2.70
CA SER A 170 6.08 -5.71 -4.10
C SER A 170 7.01 -4.58 -4.53
N PHE A 171 7.87 -4.82 -5.51
CA PHE A 171 8.86 -3.87 -6.01
C PHE A 171 8.19 -2.63 -6.62
N GLY A 172 7.06 -2.83 -7.31
CA GLY A 172 6.20 -1.78 -7.84
C GLY A 172 5.38 -1.03 -6.78
N CYS A 173 5.28 -1.53 -5.54
CA CYS A 173 4.59 -0.79 -4.46
C CYS A 173 5.37 0.49 -4.13
N PRO A 174 4.70 1.52 -3.59
CA PRO A 174 5.37 2.64 -2.95
C PRO A 174 6.31 2.19 -1.83
N ASN A 175 7.34 3.00 -1.59
CA ASN A 175 8.39 2.66 -0.63
C ASN A 175 7.82 2.55 0.79
N LEU A 176 8.13 1.45 1.47
CA LEU A 176 7.88 1.35 2.90
C LEU A 176 8.65 2.47 3.61
N GLN A 177 7.97 3.28 4.40
CA GLN A 177 8.62 4.40 5.07
C GLN A 177 9.53 3.89 6.20
N GLN A 178 10.76 4.42 6.28
CA GLN A 178 11.74 4.07 7.33
C GLN A 178 11.32 4.52 8.74
N LYS A 179 10.31 5.40 8.83
CA LYS A 179 9.75 5.86 10.10
C LYS A 179 8.29 5.46 10.21
N ALA A 180 7.93 4.92 11.36
CA ALA A 180 6.56 4.63 11.70
C ALA A 180 5.72 5.93 11.69
N PHE A 181 4.50 5.82 11.19
CA PHE A 181 3.55 6.92 11.22
C PHE A 181 3.16 7.21 12.68
N THR A 182 2.90 8.48 12.97
CA THR A 182 2.36 9.00 14.24
C THR A 182 1.45 10.18 13.88
N SER A 183 0.58 10.63 14.79
CA SER A 183 -0.22 11.84 14.55
C SER A 183 0.63 13.06 14.20
N ARG A 184 1.83 13.18 14.77
CA ARG A 184 2.73 14.33 14.61
C ARG A 184 3.48 14.36 13.29
N ASN A 185 3.79 13.20 12.71
CA ASN A 185 4.60 13.10 11.50
C ASN A 185 3.80 12.68 10.25
N ARG A 186 2.50 12.38 10.39
CA ARG A 186 1.63 11.86 9.32
C ARG A 186 1.77 12.63 8.01
N ASP A 187 1.43 13.92 8.02
CA ASP A 187 1.34 14.69 6.77
C ASP A 187 2.71 14.81 6.09
N ARG A 188 3.77 14.99 6.89
CA ARG A 188 5.15 15.01 6.39
C ARG A 188 5.53 13.68 5.74
N LEU A 189 5.18 12.55 6.34
CA LEU A 189 5.49 11.22 5.78
C LEU A 189 4.62 10.92 4.55
N LEU A 190 3.38 11.37 4.51
CA LEU A 190 2.52 11.23 3.34
C LEU A 190 3.02 12.05 2.16
N ASP A 191 3.41 13.30 2.38
CA ASP A 191 4.01 14.14 1.34
C ASP A 191 5.35 13.56 0.87
N LYS A 192 6.18 13.10 1.81
CA LYS A 192 7.44 12.42 1.48
C LYS A 192 7.21 11.19 0.61
N ALA A 193 6.30 10.30 1.01
CA ALA A 193 6.00 9.08 0.27
C ALA A 193 5.44 9.38 -1.14
N ALA A 194 4.58 10.40 -1.26
CA ALA A 194 4.08 10.87 -2.55
C ALA A 194 5.22 11.39 -3.45
N THR A 195 6.09 12.26 -2.92
CA THR A 195 7.25 12.77 -3.64
C THR A 195 8.18 11.65 -4.08
N GLU A 196 8.55 10.74 -3.18
CA GLU A 196 9.44 9.62 -3.52
C GLU A 196 8.84 8.73 -4.60
N PHE A 197 7.57 8.36 -4.48
CA PHE A 197 6.94 7.48 -5.45
C PHE A 197 6.77 8.14 -6.82
N ILE A 198 6.22 9.36 -6.88
CA ILE A 198 5.94 10.08 -8.14
C ILE A 198 7.24 10.43 -8.89
N ASN A 199 8.34 10.65 -8.18
CA ASN A 199 9.63 10.94 -8.80
C ASN A 199 10.45 9.67 -9.10
N SER A 200 9.95 8.49 -8.75
CA SER A 200 10.56 7.21 -9.10
C SER A 200 10.07 6.68 -10.45
N LYS A 201 10.87 5.84 -11.10
CA LYS A 201 10.52 5.16 -12.37
C LYS A 201 9.32 4.23 -12.25
N LYS A 202 9.04 3.72 -11.04
CA LYS A 202 7.86 2.86 -10.78
C LYS A 202 6.56 3.65 -10.58
N GLY A 203 6.65 4.92 -10.20
CA GLY A 203 5.49 5.80 -10.08
C GLY A 203 5.17 6.52 -11.39
N LEU A 204 6.15 7.21 -11.95
CA LEU A 204 6.00 7.97 -13.19
C LEU A 204 7.30 8.02 -13.99
N TYR A 205 7.28 7.39 -15.15
CA TYR A 205 8.35 7.44 -16.13
C TYR A 205 7.94 8.27 -17.36
N ILE A 206 8.78 9.23 -17.72
CA ILE A 206 8.65 10.04 -18.94
C ILE A 206 9.82 9.71 -19.85
N GLY A 207 9.53 9.03 -20.96
CA GLY A 207 10.45 8.81 -22.06
C GLY A 207 10.14 9.69 -23.26
N THR A 208 10.91 9.56 -24.33
CA THR A 208 10.63 10.26 -25.59
C THR A 208 9.28 9.82 -26.16
N GLY A 209 8.26 10.65 -26.04
CA GLY A 209 6.91 10.40 -26.56
C GLY A 209 6.07 9.35 -25.80
N LYS A 210 6.54 8.86 -24.64
CA LYS A 210 5.83 7.85 -23.83
C LYS A 210 5.74 8.28 -22.37
N VAL A 211 4.54 8.23 -21.80
CA VAL A 211 4.32 8.30 -20.35
C VAL A 211 3.89 6.93 -19.85
N GLN A 212 4.56 6.47 -18.80
CA GLN A 212 4.24 5.24 -18.11
C GLN A 212 3.98 5.57 -16.64
N LEU A 213 2.77 5.29 -16.19
CA LEU A 213 2.33 5.45 -14.81
C LEU A 213 2.32 4.10 -14.11
N SER A 214 2.40 4.11 -12.78
CA SER A 214 2.09 2.92 -11.99
C SER A 214 0.66 2.46 -12.23
N SER A 215 0.41 1.14 -12.28
CA SER A 215 -0.95 0.59 -12.29
C SER A 215 -1.79 0.97 -11.07
N ILE A 216 -1.18 1.47 -9.98
CA ILE A 216 -1.91 2.08 -8.85
C ILE A 216 -2.87 3.20 -9.32
N TYR A 217 -2.45 4.00 -10.30
CA TYR A 217 -3.29 5.07 -10.82
C TYR A 217 -4.48 4.57 -11.66
N ASP A 218 -4.39 3.36 -12.21
CA ASP A 218 -5.49 2.70 -12.93
C ASP A 218 -6.45 2.02 -11.94
N TRP A 219 -5.90 1.16 -11.07
CA TRP A 219 -6.66 0.36 -10.11
C TRP A 219 -7.43 1.22 -9.10
N PHE A 220 -6.85 2.35 -8.69
CA PHE A 220 -7.43 3.29 -7.73
C PHE A 220 -7.83 4.61 -8.37
N SER A 221 -8.15 4.62 -9.67
CA SER A 221 -8.55 5.82 -10.41
C SER A 221 -9.64 6.65 -9.72
N VAL A 222 -10.61 5.99 -9.06
CA VAL A 222 -11.68 6.66 -8.27
C VAL A 222 -11.13 7.57 -7.17
N ASP A 223 -9.99 7.22 -6.56
CA ASP A 223 -9.40 7.99 -5.46
C ASP A 223 -8.54 9.16 -5.96
N PHE A 224 -8.08 9.12 -7.22
CA PHE A 224 -7.33 10.20 -7.87
C PHE A 224 -8.22 11.11 -8.74
N GLY A 225 -9.42 10.65 -9.08
CA GLY A 225 -10.40 11.38 -9.89
C GLY A 225 -10.18 11.22 -11.39
N THR A 226 -10.60 12.22 -12.15
CA THR A 226 -10.38 12.32 -13.59
C THR A 226 -8.89 12.38 -13.93
N GLN A 227 -8.54 12.11 -15.18
CA GLN A 227 -7.15 12.26 -15.65
C GLN A 227 -6.59 13.66 -15.37
N ALA A 228 -7.40 14.72 -15.48
CA ALA A 228 -6.96 16.08 -15.18
C ALA A 228 -6.62 16.26 -13.69
N GLU A 229 -7.42 15.67 -12.79
CA GLU A 229 -7.18 15.69 -11.34
C GLU A 229 -5.96 14.86 -10.96
N LEU A 230 -5.78 13.69 -11.58
CA LEU A 230 -4.57 12.88 -11.44
C LEU A 230 -3.32 13.68 -11.82
N PHE A 231 -3.29 14.31 -13.00
CA PHE A 231 -2.12 15.09 -13.42
C PHE A 231 -1.89 16.33 -12.53
N LYS A 232 -2.96 16.94 -12.01
CA LYS A 232 -2.83 18.00 -10.99
C LYS A 232 -2.17 17.47 -9.71
N HIS A 233 -2.56 16.29 -9.24
CA HIS A 233 -1.95 15.62 -8.09
C HIS A 233 -0.48 15.28 -8.36
N LEU A 234 -0.16 14.69 -9.52
CA LEU A 234 1.22 14.38 -9.91
C LEU A 234 2.09 15.66 -9.94
N LYS A 235 1.58 16.74 -10.54
CA LYS A 235 2.29 18.02 -10.64
C LYS A 235 2.54 18.69 -9.28
N LYS A 236 1.72 18.40 -8.26
CA LYS A 236 1.96 18.86 -6.89
C LYS A 236 3.30 18.34 -6.34
N TYR A 237 3.68 17.11 -6.66
CA TYR A 237 4.91 16.48 -6.15
C TYR A 237 6.03 16.40 -7.18
N ARG A 238 5.74 16.75 -8.44
CA ARG A 238 6.67 16.83 -9.56
C ARG A 238 6.40 18.09 -10.39
N PRO A 239 6.79 19.29 -9.92
CA PRO A 239 6.40 20.57 -10.53
C PRO A 239 6.85 20.74 -11.98
N GLU A 240 7.94 20.09 -12.37
CA GLU A 240 8.50 20.07 -13.73
C GLU A 240 7.74 19.14 -14.68
N LEU A 241 6.68 18.48 -14.21
CA LEU A 241 5.80 17.69 -15.06
C LEU A 241 5.09 18.59 -16.07
N GLU A 242 5.49 18.43 -17.33
CA GLU A 242 4.85 19.09 -18.46
C GLU A 242 3.50 18.43 -18.80
N PRO A 243 2.51 19.21 -19.28
CA PRO A 243 1.26 18.65 -19.76
C PRO A 243 1.52 17.62 -20.87
N PHE A 244 1.14 16.37 -20.63
CA PHE A 244 1.23 15.32 -21.63
C PHE A 244 -0.08 15.18 -22.41
N LYS A 245 0.04 15.05 -23.73
CA LYS A 245 -1.06 14.72 -24.64
C LYS A 245 -0.64 13.50 -25.44
N GLY A 246 -1.14 12.33 -25.08
CA GLY A 246 -0.83 11.06 -25.73
C GLY A 246 -1.30 9.87 -24.90
N ASP A 247 -0.96 8.67 -25.35
CA ASP A 247 -1.34 7.43 -24.67
C ASP A 247 -0.52 7.22 -23.40
N ILE A 248 -1.22 6.89 -22.32
CA ILE A 248 -0.62 6.55 -21.03
C ILE A 248 -0.61 5.03 -20.92
N SER A 249 0.56 4.46 -20.65
CA SER A 249 0.70 3.05 -20.31
C SER A 249 0.79 2.87 -18.80
N TYR A 250 0.35 1.71 -18.30
CA TYR A 250 0.40 1.36 -16.89
C TYR A 250 1.25 0.12 -16.66
N ASP A 251 2.07 0.11 -15.62
CA ASP A 251 2.92 -1.03 -15.27
C ASP A 251 3.09 -1.18 -13.75
N TYR A 252 3.39 -2.42 -13.33
CA TYR A 252 3.58 -2.77 -11.94
C TYR A 252 4.41 -4.05 -11.78
N ASP A 253 5.55 -3.94 -11.08
CA ASP A 253 6.41 -5.10 -10.80
C ASP A 253 5.99 -5.81 -9.49
N TRP A 254 5.39 -7.00 -9.64
CA TRP A 254 4.94 -7.84 -8.52
C TRP A 254 6.03 -8.65 -7.82
N LYS A 255 7.31 -8.55 -8.23
CA LYS A 255 8.42 -9.21 -7.50
C LYS A 255 8.49 -8.70 -6.07
N LEU A 256 8.87 -9.57 -5.14
CA LEU A 256 9.03 -9.21 -3.73
C LEU A 256 10.06 -8.07 -3.56
N ASN A 257 9.76 -7.09 -2.70
CA ASN A 257 10.64 -5.97 -2.37
C ASN A 257 11.73 -6.34 -1.35
N LYS A 258 12.57 -7.32 -1.69
CA LYS A 258 13.65 -7.80 -0.82
C LYS A 258 15.00 -7.17 -1.15
N GLN A 259 15.85 -7.04 -0.14
CA GLN A 259 17.29 -6.82 -0.30
C GLN A 259 17.97 -8.08 -0.84
#